data_AF-A0A661I0X1-F1
#
_entry.id   AF-A0A661I0X1-F1
#
_cell.length_a   1.000
_cell.length_b   1.000
_cell.length_c   1.000
_cell.angle_alpha   90.00
_cell.angle_beta   90.00
_cell.angle_gamma   90.00
#
_symmetry.space_group_name_H-M   'P 1'
#
loop_
_entity.id
_entity.type
_entity.pdbx_description
1 polymer ?
#
loop_
_entity_poly.entity_id
_entity_poly.type
_entity_poly.pdbx_seq_one_letter_code
_entity_poly.pdbx_strand_id
1 'polypeptide(L)'
;MTIQTIIKKAVKRLELEGKLLTPDFYAEAFCKEAQKAGMQTEDCSHVDKFKKTLNKNIQKELTHYRIKTMGELARFLISRLNRTSSTICTELLEAQSTFTKRILQVIEVLHNAEASELAKKSIKLLNSSPSTIELEQFRQHWINFITTYDDNFLGKLRVLGSVDSTNLRKTIENLNISLASRDVKASDEELSRAASLLVSSFVPSIASSVNDKIATLSEKIKAYPSLLDSASIESEVRSVISLRIALDKESVKEMV
;
A
#
# COMPACT_ATOMS: atom_id res chain seq x y z
N MET A 1 39.53 -36.51 -56.30
CA MET A 1 39.29 -37.70 -55.43
C MET A 1 37.79 -37.96 -55.42
N THR A 2 37.30 -39.17 -55.72
CA THR A 2 35.85 -39.46 -55.75
C THR A 2 35.31 -39.78 -54.35
N ILE A 3 34.00 -39.60 -54.11
CA ILE A 3 33.32 -39.96 -52.85
C ILE A 3 33.62 -41.40 -52.44
N GLN A 4 33.57 -42.34 -53.39
CA GLN A 4 33.90 -43.76 -53.13
C GLN A 4 35.33 -43.94 -52.59
N THR A 5 36.27 -43.10 -53.02
CA THR A 5 37.65 -43.12 -52.52
C THR A 5 37.74 -42.60 -51.10
N ILE A 6 36.94 -41.58 -50.74
CA ILE A 6 36.87 -41.00 -49.39
C ILE A 6 36.25 -42.02 -48.43
N ILE A 7 35.15 -42.69 -48.83
CA ILE A 7 34.51 -43.76 -48.05
C ILE A 7 35.52 -44.88 -47.75
N LYS A 8 36.23 -45.39 -48.77
CA LYS A 8 37.25 -46.43 -48.59
C LYS A 8 38.38 -46.00 -47.65
N LYS A 9 38.81 -44.73 -47.73
CA LYS A 9 39.84 -44.18 -46.83
C LYS A 9 39.33 -43.99 -45.40
N ALA A 10 38.08 -43.58 -45.22
CA ALA A 10 37.46 -43.42 -43.91
C ALA A 10 37.32 -44.76 -43.18
N VAL A 11 36.87 -45.82 -43.87
CA VAL A 11 36.79 -47.17 -43.31
C VAL A 11 38.17 -47.72 -42.95
N LYS A 12 39.15 -47.64 -43.87
CA LYS A 12 40.54 -48.04 -43.59
C LYS A 12 41.13 -47.30 -42.40
N ARG A 13 40.82 -46.02 -42.24
CA ARG A 13 41.28 -45.21 -41.12
C ARG A 13 40.72 -45.72 -39.79
N LEU A 14 39.45 -46.11 -39.75
CA LEU A 14 38.84 -46.67 -38.55
C LEU A 14 39.42 -48.04 -38.18
N GLU A 15 39.67 -48.88 -39.19
CA GLU A 15 40.36 -50.16 -39.02
C GLU A 15 41.77 -49.96 -38.44
N LEU A 16 42.54 -49.00 -38.98
CA LEU A 16 43.89 -48.67 -38.49
C LEU A 16 43.90 -48.04 -37.08
N GLU A 17 42.88 -47.25 -36.75
CA GLU A 17 42.72 -46.63 -35.43
C GLU A 17 42.12 -47.60 -34.39
N GLY A 18 41.80 -48.84 -34.77
CA GLY A 18 41.19 -49.85 -33.89
C GLY A 18 39.80 -49.47 -33.38
N LYS A 19 39.11 -48.55 -34.08
CA LYS A 19 37.80 -48.05 -33.68
C LYS A 19 36.69 -48.90 -34.27
N LEU A 20 35.61 -49.06 -33.51
CA LEU A 20 34.39 -49.71 -33.99
C LEU A 20 33.78 -48.89 -35.14
N LEU A 21 33.17 -49.57 -36.11
CA LEU A 21 32.45 -48.95 -37.21
C LEU A 21 31.07 -48.46 -36.73
N THR A 22 31.06 -47.42 -35.91
CA THR A 22 29.82 -46.76 -35.46
C THR A 22 29.50 -45.56 -36.36
N PRO A 23 28.23 -45.14 -36.45
CA PRO A 23 27.85 -43.94 -37.21
C PRO A 23 28.66 -42.68 -36.84
N ASP A 24 28.93 -42.47 -35.54
CA ASP A 24 29.69 -41.30 -35.06
C ASP A 24 31.18 -41.36 -35.45
N PHE A 25 31.82 -42.51 -35.27
CA PHE A 25 33.23 -42.67 -35.65
C PHE A 25 33.40 -42.64 -37.17
N TYR A 26 32.44 -43.19 -37.91
CA TYR A 26 32.39 -43.07 -39.37
C TYR A 26 32.22 -41.63 -39.82
N ALA A 27 31.29 -40.86 -39.24
CA ALA A 27 31.12 -39.45 -39.56
C ALA A 27 32.40 -38.64 -39.30
N GLU A 28 33.08 -38.86 -38.18
CA GLU A 28 34.35 -38.19 -37.87
C GLU A 28 35.45 -38.55 -38.88
N ALA A 29 35.62 -39.85 -39.18
CA ALA A 29 36.63 -40.32 -40.12
C ALA A 29 36.35 -39.83 -41.55
N PHE A 30 35.09 -39.88 -41.98
CA PHE A 30 34.64 -39.37 -43.28
C PHE A 30 34.89 -37.88 -43.40
N CYS A 31 34.51 -37.08 -42.41
CA CYS A 31 34.72 -35.63 -42.45
C CYS A 31 36.20 -35.24 -42.50
N LYS A 32 37.07 -35.95 -41.79
CA LYS A 32 38.52 -35.70 -41.87
C LYS A 32 39.10 -36.06 -43.25
N GLU A 33 38.66 -37.16 -43.86
CA GLU A 33 39.14 -37.56 -45.18
C GLU A 33 38.56 -36.70 -46.30
N ALA A 34 37.31 -36.24 -46.16
CA ALA A 34 36.68 -35.27 -47.06
C ALA A 34 37.41 -33.92 -47.04
N GLN A 35 37.76 -33.43 -45.83
CA GLN A 35 38.51 -32.18 -45.67
C GLN A 35 39.91 -32.26 -46.29
N LYS A 36 40.65 -33.36 -46.08
CA LYS A 36 41.94 -33.61 -46.74
C LYS A 36 41.84 -33.66 -48.26
N ALA A 37 40.70 -34.11 -48.77
CA ALA A 37 40.42 -34.17 -50.20
C ALA A 37 39.92 -32.83 -50.78
N GLY A 38 39.81 -31.78 -49.98
CA GLY A 38 39.25 -30.48 -50.38
C GLY A 38 37.74 -30.50 -50.64
N MET A 39 37.03 -31.57 -50.22
CA MET A 39 35.60 -31.72 -50.41
C MET A 39 34.84 -31.17 -49.20
N GLN A 40 34.11 -30.08 -49.42
CA GLN A 40 33.17 -29.52 -48.45
C GLN A 40 31.86 -30.32 -48.53
N THR A 41 31.49 -31.02 -47.47
CA THR A 41 30.19 -31.70 -47.35
C THR A 41 29.38 -31.02 -46.26
N GLU A 42 28.08 -30.82 -46.49
CA GLU A 42 27.23 -30.10 -45.54
C GLU A 42 27.21 -30.79 -44.18
N ASP A 43 27.10 -32.11 -44.16
CA ASP A 43 27.06 -32.95 -42.95
C ASP A 43 28.23 -32.69 -41.98
N CYS A 44 29.41 -32.35 -42.51
CA CYS A 44 30.59 -32.04 -41.71
C CYS A 44 30.59 -30.66 -41.05
N SER A 45 29.62 -29.80 -41.40
CA SER A 45 29.50 -28.42 -40.91
C SER A 45 28.25 -28.17 -40.05
N HIS A 46 27.42 -29.20 -39.80
CA HIS A 46 26.11 -29.04 -39.13
C HIS A 46 26.23 -28.42 -37.74
N VAL A 47 27.20 -28.87 -36.94
CA VAL A 47 27.43 -28.34 -35.59
C VAL A 47 27.73 -26.83 -35.63
N ASP A 48 28.57 -26.39 -36.58
CA ASP A 48 28.92 -24.97 -36.69
C ASP A 48 27.79 -24.12 -37.28
N LYS A 49 26.98 -24.69 -38.19
CA LYS A 49 25.73 -24.04 -38.65
C LYS A 49 24.77 -23.81 -37.47
N PHE A 50 24.52 -24.82 -36.64
CA PHE A 50 23.64 -24.68 -35.47
C PHE A 50 24.22 -23.78 -34.38
N LYS A 51 25.55 -23.77 -34.16
CA LYS A 51 26.16 -22.80 -33.24
C LYS A 51 25.84 -21.36 -33.64
N LYS A 52 25.84 -21.05 -34.94
CA LYS A 52 25.56 -19.69 -35.46
C LYS A 52 24.10 -19.26 -35.32
N THR A 53 23.15 -20.19 -35.20
CA THR A 53 21.73 -19.86 -35.04
C THR A 53 21.33 -19.57 -33.59
N LEU A 54 22.16 -19.95 -32.61
CA LEU A 54 21.92 -19.68 -31.19
C LEU A 54 22.05 -18.18 -30.88
N ASN A 55 21.49 -17.71 -29.77
CA ASN A 55 21.62 -16.29 -29.40
C ASN A 55 23.08 -15.92 -29.06
N LYS A 56 23.42 -14.62 -29.14
CA LYS A 56 24.81 -14.14 -28.92
C LYS A 56 25.39 -14.52 -27.55
N ASN A 57 24.54 -14.62 -26.51
CA ASN A 57 25.00 -14.98 -25.17
C ASN A 57 25.43 -16.45 -25.08
N ILE A 58 24.62 -17.36 -25.65
CA ILE A 58 24.93 -18.78 -25.73
C ILE A 58 26.13 -19.03 -26.65
N GLN A 59 26.24 -18.28 -27.77
CA GLN A 59 27.41 -18.34 -28.65
C GLN A 59 28.72 -17.98 -27.93
N LYS A 60 28.72 -16.96 -27.07
CA LYS A 60 29.90 -16.60 -26.27
C LYS A 60 30.28 -17.72 -25.31
N GLU A 61 29.31 -18.30 -24.61
CA GLU A 61 29.58 -19.41 -23.69
C GLU A 61 30.12 -20.65 -24.41
N LEU A 62 29.61 -20.94 -25.60
CA LEU A 62 30.06 -22.06 -26.43
C LEU A 62 31.57 -22.03 -26.72
N THR A 63 32.21 -20.85 -26.71
CA THR A 63 33.66 -20.73 -26.93
C THR A 63 34.49 -21.39 -25.82
N HIS A 64 33.93 -21.52 -24.62
CA HIS A 64 34.58 -22.19 -23.49
C HIS A 64 34.45 -23.72 -23.53
N TYR A 65 33.60 -24.25 -24.43
CA TYR A 65 33.35 -25.68 -24.58
C TYR A 65 33.89 -26.18 -25.93
N ARG A 66 34.64 -27.29 -25.91
CA ARG A 66 35.12 -27.93 -27.14
C ARG A 66 34.04 -28.82 -27.77
N ILE A 67 32.97 -28.22 -28.28
CA ILE A 67 31.87 -28.94 -28.95
C ILE A 67 32.22 -29.24 -30.40
N LYS A 68 32.37 -30.51 -30.73
CA LYS A 68 32.73 -31.05 -32.05
C LYS A 68 31.63 -31.93 -32.65
N THR A 69 30.80 -32.56 -31.82
CA THR A 69 29.76 -33.50 -32.28
C THR A 69 28.35 -33.00 -32.01
N MET A 70 27.37 -33.57 -32.72
CA MET A 70 25.95 -33.27 -32.47
C MET A 70 25.52 -33.73 -31.07
N GLY A 71 26.05 -34.87 -30.60
CA GLY A 71 25.77 -35.36 -29.25
C GLY A 71 26.31 -34.43 -28.15
N GLU A 72 27.49 -33.83 -28.35
CA GLU A 72 28.03 -32.81 -27.43
C GLU A 72 27.19 -31.53 -27.45
N LEU A 73 26.75 -31.09 -28.63
CA LEU A 73 25.86 -29.94 -28.76
C LEU A 73 24.52 -30.21 -28.05
N ALA A 74 23.94 -31.39 -28.25
CA ALA A 74 22.71 -31.81 -27.58
C ALA A 74 22.89 -31.85 -26.06
N ARG A 75 23.97 -32.43 -25.53
CA ARG A 75 24.25 -32.45 -24.08
C ARG A 75 24.39 -31.03 -23.51
N PHE A 76 25.08 -30.14 -24.23
CA PHE A 76 25.20 -28.74 -23.84
C PHE A 76 23.81 -28.07 -23.78
N LEU A 77 23.01 -28.24 -24.83
CA LEU A 77 21.66 -27.67 -24.89
C LEU A 77 20.75 -28.24 -23.82
N ILE A 78 20.79 -29.55 -23.55
CA ILE A 78 20.04 -30.20 -22.46
C ILE A 78 20.47 -29.65 -21.11
N SER A 79 21.78 -29.53 -20.85
CA SER A 79 22.28 -28.95 -19.60
C SER A 79 21.84 -27.50 -19.43
N ARG A 80 21.80 -26.72 -20.52
CA ARG A 80 21.27 -25.35 -20.47
C ARG A 80 19.78 -25.37 -20.22
N LEU A 81 19.01 -26.14 -20.98
CA LEU A 81 17.56 -26.28 -20.82
C LEU A 81 17.17 -26.65 -19.38
N ASN A 82 17.88 -27.60 -18.77
CA ASN A 82 17.68 -28.03 -17.38
C ASN A 82 18.16 -27.01 -16.34
N ARG A 83 19.03 -26.06 -16.71
CA ARG A 83 19.35 -24.89 -15.86
C ARG A 83 18.33 -23.77 -16.06
N THR A 84 17.78 -23.67 -17.26
CA THR A 84 16.68 -22.77 -17.62
C THR A 84 15.32 -23.32 -17.23
N SER A 85 15.21 -24.49 -16.58
CA SER A 85 14.00 -24.86 -15.84
C SER A 85 13.91 -23.93 -14.62
N SER A 86 13.69 -22.63 -14.80
CA SER A 86 12.38 -21.97 -14.89
C SER A 86 11.55 -22.13 -13.62
N THR A 87 11.57 -23.26 -12.91
CA THR A 87 10.77 -23.41 -11.69
C THR A 87 11.20 -22.42 -10.63
N ILE A 88 12.47 -22.38 -10.24
CA ILE A 88 12.89 -21.52 -9.11
C ILE A 88 12.72 -20.02 -9.42
N CYS A 89 13.10 -19.57 -10.62
CA CYS A 89 12.99 -18.14 -10.98
C CYS A 89 11.53 -17.72 -11.17
N THR A 90 10.71 -18.56 -11.81
CA THR A 90 9.29 -18.28 -12.03
C THR A 90 8.50 -18.37 -10.73
N GLU A 91 8.75 -19.38 -9.88
CA GLU A 91 8.15 -19.53 -8.55
C GLU A 91 8.52 -18.36 -7.63
N LEU A 92 9.80 -17.94 -7.64
CA LEU A 92 10.23 -16.79 -6.87
C LEU A 92 9.54 -15.50 -7.35
N LEU A 93 9.45 -15.30 -8.66
CA LEU A 93 8.78 -14.14 -9.25
C LEU A 93 7.28 -14.13 -8.92
N GLU A 94 6.62 -15.30 -8.99
CA GLU A 94 5.21 -15.45 -8.63
C GLU A 94 4.96 -15.20 -7.13
N ALA A 95 5.84 -15.72 -6.28
CA ALA A 95 5.81 -15.46 -4.84
C ALA A 95 6.02 -13.97 -4.53
N GLN A 96 7.00 -13.32 -5.18
CA GLN A 96 7.24 -11.88 -5.06
C GLN A 96 6.06 -11.04 -5.56
N SER A 97 5.45 -11.40 -6.69
CA SER A 97 4.25 -10.73 -7.22
C SER A 97 3.08 -10.84 -6.24
N THR A 98 2.88 -12.03 -5.66
CA THR A 98 1.84 -12.26 -4.65
C THR A 98 2.08 -11.46 -3.38
N PHE A 99 3.32 -11.45 -2.88
CA PHE A 99 3.72 -10.65 -1.72
C PHE A 99 3.49 -9.15 -1.96
N THR A 100 3.89 -8.65 -3.14
CA THR A 100 3.71 -7.25 -3.53
C THR A 100 2.22 -6.88 -3.60
N LYS A 101 1.38 -7.74 -4.18
CA LYS A 101 -0.08 -7.54 -4.19
C LYS A 101 -0.66 -7.47 -2.78
N ARG A 102 -0.16 -8.26 -1.82
CA ARG A 102 -0.59 -8.19 -0.41
C ARG A 102 -0.19 -6.87 0.25
N ILE A 103 1.03 -6.39 0.02
CA ILE A 103 1.44 -5.06 0.51
C ILE A 103 0.53 -3.97 -0.06
N LEU A 104 0.24 -4.00 -1.36
CA LEU A 104 -0.65 -3.03 -2.00
C LEU A 104 -2.06 -3.08 -1.43
N GLN A 105 -2.60 -4.27 -1.12
CA GLN A 105 -3.89 -4.41 -0.45
C GLN A 105 -3.91 -3.81 0.95
N VAL A 106 -2.79 -3.86 1.69
CA VAL A 106 -2.67 -3.15 2.97
C VAL A 106 -2.78 -1.64 2.75
N ILE A 107 -2.13 -1.10 1.70
CA ILE A 107 -2.20 0.33 1.38
C ILE A 107 -3.64 0.77 1.07
N GLU A 108 -4.45 -0.08 0.43
CA GLU A 108 -5.87 0.22 0.16
C GLU A 108 -6.71 0.49 1.43
N VAL A 109 -6.27 0.01 2.59
CA VAL A 109 -6.99 0.18 3.86
C VAL A 109 -6.37 1.24 4.79
N LEU A 110 -5.28 1.91 4.39
CA LEU A 110 -4.61 2.95 5.19
C LEU A 110 -5.29 4.33 5.14
N HIS A 111 -6.54 4.40 4.65
CA HIS A 111 -7.36 5.62 4.63
C HIS A 111 -6.75 6.83 3.90
N ASN A 112 -5.87 6.60 2.93
CA ASN A 112 -5.41 7.63 2.00
C ASN A 112 -5.98 7.35 0.61
N ALA A 113 -6.82 8.25 0.09
CA ALA A 113 -7.56 8.03 -1.16
C ALA A 113 -6.65 7.87 -2.38
N GLU A 114 -5.64 8.74 -2.50
CA GLU A 114 -4.68 8.72 -3.61
C GLU A 114 -3.80 7.46 -3.58
N ALA A 115 -3.24 7.13 -2.41
CA ALA A 115 -2.45 5.91 -2.22
C ALA A 115 -3.28 4.65 -2.49
N SER A 116 -4.54 4.64 -2.06
CA SER A 116 -5.47 3.52 -2.28
C SER A 116 -5.80 3.35 -3.76
N GLU A 117 -6.02 4.43 -4.49
CA GLU A 117 -6.26 4.37 -5.93
C GLU A 117 -5.02 3.88 -6.69
N LEU A 118 -3.84 4.39 -6.34
CA LEU A 118 -2.57 3.97 -6.92
C LEU A 118 -2.27 2.49 -6.63
N ALA A 119 -2.57 2.02 -5.41
CA ALA A 119 -2.48 0.61 -5.04
C ALA A 119 -3.41 -0.28 -5.88
N LYS A 120 -4.68 0.09 -6.03
CA LYS A 120 -5.65 -0.64 -6.87
C LYS A 120 -5.20 -0.74 -8.32
N LYS A 121 -4.70 0.36 -8.89
CA LYS A 121 -4.16 0.37 -10.27
C LYS A 121 -2.91 -0.51 -10.38
N SER A 122 -2.02 -0.48 -9.39
CA SER A 122 -0.81 -1.32 -9.35
C SER A 122 -1.15 -2.81 -9.28
N ILE A 123 -2.16 -3.21 -8.48
CA ILE A 123 -2.63 -4.60 -8.41
C ILE A 123 -3.21 -5.05 -9.75
N LYS A 124 -4.02 -4.20 -10.41
CA LYS A 124 -4.56 -4.50 -11.74
C LYS A 124 -3.44 -4.74 -12.75
N LEU A 125 -2.40 -3.90 -12.73
CA LEU A 125 -1.22 -4.06 -13.58
C LEU A 125 -0.49 -5.39 -13.31
N LEU A 126 -0.24 -5.73 -12.04
CA LEU A 126 0.46 -6.97 -11.69
C LEU A 126 -0.33 -8.24 -12.07
N ASN A 127 -1.65 -8.15 -12.21
CA ASN A 127 -2.48 -9.25 -12.68
C ASN A 127 -2.48 -9.40 -14.21
N SER A 128 -2.03 -8.40 -14.97
CA SER A 128 -2.07 -8.41 -16.44
C SER A 128 -0.74 -8.78 -17.12
N SER A 129 0.24 -9.33 -16.38
CA SER A 129 1.58 -9.66 -16.89
C SER A 129 2.28 -8.45 -17.55
N PRO A 130 2.66 -7.43 -16.76
CA PRO A 130 3.08 -6.14 -17.29
C PRO A 130 4.47 -6.17 -17.94
N SER A 131 4.67 -5.27 -18.90
CA SER A 131 5.97 -5.00 -19.50
C SER A 131 6.88 -4.24 -18.52
N THR A 132 8.19 -4.27 -18.78
CA THR A 132 9.17 -3.51 -17.99
C THR A 132 8.92 -2.00 -18.02
N ILE A 133 8.39 -1.48 -19.14
CA ILE A 133 8.07 -0.06 -19.29
C ILE A 133 6.89 0.33 -18.40
N GLU A 134 5.81 -0.46 -18.38
CA GLU A 134 4.64 -0.19 -17.54
C GLU A 134 4.99 -0.27 -16.04
N LEU A 135 5.84 -1.24 -15.65
CA LEU A 135 6.34 -1.34 -14.28
C LEU A 135 7.15 -0.11 -13.87
N GLU A 136 8.03 0.40 -14.74
CA GLU A 136 8.82 1.60 -14.45
C GLU A 136 7.96 2.87 -14.38
N GLN A 137 6.92 2.97 -15.22
CA GLN A 137 5.94 4.06 -15.12
C GLN A 137 5.22 4.06 -13.78
N PHE A 138 4.74 2.90 -13.32
CA PHE A 138 4.08 2.79 -12.02
C PHE A 138 5.04 3.04 -10.85
N ARG A 139 6.30 2.61 -10.97
CA ARG A 139 7.35 2.98 -10.02
C ARG A 139 7.51 4.49 -9.93
N GLN A 140 7.51 5.20 -11.06
CA GLN A 140 7.57 6.66 -11.07
C GLN A 140 6.34 7.30 -10.41
N HIS A 141 5.15 6.75 -10.60
CA HIS A 141 3.95 7.21 -9.89
C HIS A 141 4.08 7.06 -8.37
N TRP A 142 4.62 5.94 -7.88
CA TRP A 142 4.90 5.74 -6.46
C TRP A 142 5.97 6.70 -5.93
N ILE A 143 7.03 6.95 -6.70
CA ILE A 143 8.05 7.95 -6.35
C ILE A 143 7.38 9.33 -6.23
N ASN A 144 6.58 9.72 -7.22
CA ASN A 144 5.89 11.01 -7.20
C ASN A 144 5.01 11.12 -5.96
N PHE A 145 4.18 10.12 -5.65
CA PHE A 145 3.36 10.10 -4.44
C PHE A 145 4.19 10.31 -3.17
N ILE A 146 5.30 9.59 -3.00
CA ILE A 146 6.20 9.75 -1.83
C ILE A 146 6.76 11.17 -1.76
N THR A 147 7.07 11.78 -2.91
CA THR A 147 7.72 13.10 -2.96
C THR A 147 6.72 14.24 -2.75
N THR A 148 5.46 14.05 -3.15
CA THR A 148 4.41 15.07 -3.08
C THR A 148 3.47 14.90 -1.90
N TYR A 149 3.50 13.76 -1.21
CA TYR A 149 2.66 13.52 -0.04
C TYR A 149 3.01 14.51 1.07
N ASP A 150 2.02 15.31 1.44
CA ASP A 150 2.11 16.30 2.51
C ASP A 150 1.15 15.90 3.65
N ASP A 151 1.70 15.64 4.84
CA ASP A 151 0.94 15.28 6.03
C ASP A 151 0.57 16.50 6.89
N ASN A 152 0.97 17.73 6.49
CA ASN A 152 0.69 18.96 7.22
C ASN A 152 -0.81 19.22 7.47
N PHE A 153 -1.69 18.63 6.66
CA PHE A 153 -3.14 18.72 6.88
C PHE A 153 -3.56 18.16 8.25
N LEU A 154 -2.83 17.19 8.81
CA LEU A 154 -3.06 16.68 10.16
C LEU A 154 -2.83 17.75 11.22
N GLY A 155 -2.01 18.77 10.92
CA GLY A 155 -1.80 19.93 11.77
C GLY A 155 -3.08 20.70 12.12
N LYS A 156 -4.13 20.59 11.30
CA LYS A 156 -5.46 21.18 11.59
C LYS A 156 -6.08 20.61 12.89
N LEU A 157 -5.69 19.41 13.29
CA LEU A 157 -6.16 18.77 14.53
C LEU A 157 -5.44 19.27 15.78
N ARG A 158 -4.37 20.07 15.65
CA ARG A 158 -3.63 20.62 16.80
C ARG A 158 -4.49 21.48 17.74
N VAL A 159 -5.57 22.05 17.20
CA VAL A 159 -6.56 22.83 17.98
C VAL A 159 -7.31 21.95 18.98
N LEU A 160 -7.41 20.64 18.71
CA LEU A 160 -8.12 19.67 19.51
C LEU A 160 -7.20 18.82 20.39
N GLY A 161 -5.89 18.77 20.11
CA GLY A 161 -4.95 17.96 20.88
C GLY A 161 -3.58 17.85 20.23
N SER A 162 -2.69 17.01 20.78
CA SER A 162 -1.37 16.79 20.19
C SER A 162 -1.41 15.83 19.01
N VAL A 163 -0.82 16.22 17.88
CA VAL A 163 -0.74 15.42 16.66
C VAL A 163 0.62 14.68 16.60
N ASP A 164 0.58 13.38 16.34
CA ASP A 164 1.73 12.51 16.06
C ASP A 164 1.76 12.20 14.56
N SER A 165 2.73 12.77 13.83
CA SER A 165 2.86 12.62 12.38
C SER A 165 3.22 11.20 11.93
N THR A 166 3.70 10.36 12.84
CA THR A 166 4.11 8.98 12.54
C THR A 166 3.08 7.95 12.98
N ASN A 167 2.10 8.35 13.79
CA ASN A 167 1.12 7.44 14.38
C ASN A 167 -0.27 8.07 14.40
N LEU A 168 -1.07 7.75 13.37
CA LEU A 168 -2.44 8.23 13.24
C LEU A 168 -3.32 7.80 14.43
N ARG A 169 -3.13 6.58 14.96
CA ARG A 169 -3.91 6.09 16.11
C ARG A 169 -3.65 6.96 17.35
N LYS A 170 -2.38 7.24 17.67
CA LYS A 170 -2.02 8.14 18.78
C LYS A 170 -2.55 9.54 18.55
N THR A 171 -2.51 10.05 17.32
CA THR A 171 -3.13 11.34 16.98
C THR A 171 -4.58 11.37 17.40
N ILE A 172 -5.37 10.35 17.06
CA ILE A 172 -6.80 10.26 17.43
C ILE A 172 -7.00 10.13 18.95
N GLU A 173 -6.22 9.29 19.62
CA GLU A 173 -6.28 9.09 21.08
C GLU A 173 -5.99 10.39 21.86
N ASN A 174 -5.16 11.27 21.30
CA ASN A 174 -4.78 12.54 21.92
C ASN A 174 -5.76 13.70 21.65
N LEU A 175 -6.79 13.50 20.84
CA LEU A 175 -7.78 14.56 20.56
C LEU A 175 -8.77 14.68 21.73
N ASN A 176 -8.90 15.89 22.28
CA ASN A 176 -9.92 16.25 23.25
C ASN A 176 -11.25 16.54 22.55
N ILE A 177 -11.92 15.49 22.08
CA ILE A 177 -13.18 15.58 21.33
C ILE A 177 -14.33 16.13 22.21
N SER A 178 -14.22 16.04 23.54
CA SER A 178 -15.17 16.64 24.49
C SER A 178 -15.23 18.18 24.45
N LEU A 179 -14.23 18.84 23.83
CA LEU A 179 -14.27 20.29 23.58
C LEU A 179 -14.96 20.64 22.27
N ALA A 180 -15.07 19.69 21.32
CA ALA A 180 -15.71 19.89 20.03
C ALA A 180 -17.25 19.83 20.10
N SER A 181 -17.82 19.33 21.20
CA SER A 181 -19.26 19.40 21.49
C SER A 181 -19.71 20.72 22.14
N ARG A 182 -18.81 21.70 22.30
CA ARG A 182 -19.20 23.07 22.64
C ARG A 182 -19.60 23.82 21.37
N ASP A 183 -20.74 23.44 20.82
CA ASP A 183 -21.49 24.34 19.96
C ASP A 183 -21.81 25.58 20.78
N VAL A 184 -21.21 26.71 20.42
CA VAL A 184 -21.49 28.04 21.02
C VAL A 184 -22.99 28.40 20.94
N LYS A 185 -23.75 27.71 20.08
CA LYS A 185 -25.22 27.81 20.00
C LYS A 185 -25.96 26.85 20.93
N ALA A 186 -25.43 25.65 21.19
CA ALA A 186 -26.03 24.69 22.11
C ALA A 186 -25.88 25.14 23.57
N SER A 187 -24.75 25.77 23.92
CA SER A 187 -24.56 26.33 25.27
C SER A 187 -25.55 27.45 25.58
N ASP A 188 -25.90 28.29 24.61
CA ASP A 188 -26.85 29.39 24.81
C ASP A 188 -28.31 28.89 24.91
N GLU A 189 -28.68 27.86 24.12
CA GLU A 189 -29.99 27.19 24.27
C GLU A 189 -30.11 26.38 25.58
N GLU A 190 -29.04 25.73 26.04
CA GLU A 190 -28.99 25.03 27.33
C GLU A 190 -29.04 26.02 28.50
N LEU A 191 -28.26 27.10 28.44
CA LEU A 191 -28.30 28.17 29.43
C LEU A 191 -29.66 28.89 29.44
N SER A 192 -30.27 29.12 28.28
CA SER A 192 -31.61 29.71 28.17
C SER A 192 -32.69 28.80 28.79
N ARG A 193 -32.61 27.48 28.57
CA ARG A 193 -33.48 26.50 29.24
C ARG A 193 -33.26 26.46 30.75
N ALA A 194 -31.99 26.44 31.20
CA ALA A 194 -31.64 26.47 32.61
C ALA A 194 -32.09 27.77 33.29
N ALA A 195 -31.87 28.92 32.65
CA ALA A 195 -32.33 30.24 33.07
C ALA A 195 -33.85 30.29 33.21
N SER A 196 -34.58 29.73 32.25
CA SER A 196 -36.05 29.65 32.31
C SER A 196 -36.54 28.83 33.50
N LEU A 197 -35.96 27.65 33.74
CA LEU A 197 -36.28 26.80 34.90
C LEU A 197 -35.94 27.48 36.23
N LEU A 198 -34.79 28.14 36.30
CA LEU A 198 -34.36 28.87 37.49
C LEU A 198 -35.30 30.03 37.81
N VAL A 199 -35.67 30.83 36.80
CA VAL A 199 -36.61 31.95 36.99
C VAL A 199 -37.98 31.45 37.42
N SER A 200 -38.47 30.34 36.86
CA SER A 200 -39.71 29.70 37.34
C SER A 200 -39.64 29.30 38.82
N SER A 201 -38.45 28.97 39.35
CA SER A 201 -38.27 28.63 40.76
C SER A 201 -38.29 29.82 41.72
N PHE A 202 -38.17 31.06 41.21
CA PHE A 202 -38.18 32.26 42.06
C PHE A 202 -39.58 32.75 42.40
N VAL A 203 -40.61 32.23 41.74
CA VAL A 203 -42.00 32.59 42.02
C VAL A 203 -42.41 32.00 43.38
N PRO A 204 -42.84 32.83 44.35
CA PRO A 204 -43.40 32.35 45.61
C PRO A 204 -44.56 31.38 45.36
N SER A 205 -44.66 30.33 46.19
CA SER A 205 -45.68 29.29 45.99
C SER A 205 -47.00 29.59 46.71
N ILE A 206 -46.97 30.52 47.67
CA ILE A 206 -48.09 30.87 48.56
C ILE A 206 -48.39 32.36 48.44
N ALA A 207 -47.37 33.22 48.42
CA ALA A 207 -47.56 34.66 48.30
C ALA A 207 -48.18 35.03 46.94
N SER A 208 -49.21 35.88 46.94
CA SER A 208 -49.97 36.26 45.74
C SER A 208 -49.30 37.34 44.89
N SER A 209 -48.25 37.98 45.38
CA SER A 209 -47.54 39.06 44.69
C SER A 209 -46.07 38.75 44.45
N VAL A 210 -45.61 39.06 43.23
CA VAL A 210 -44.21 38.95 42.85
C VAL A 210 -43.49 40.21 43.33
N ASN A 211 -42.44 40.04 44.13
CA ASN A 211 -41.63 41.15 44.62
C ASN A 211 -40.75 41.74 43.50
N ASP A 212 -40.59 43.07 43.46
CA ASP A 212 -39.83 43.78 42.42
C ASP A 212 -38.38 43.30 42.27
N LYS A 213 -37.72 42.91 43.38
CA LYS A 213 -36.35 42.36 43.34
C LYS A 213 -36.31 41.00 42.65
N ILE A 214 -37.33 40.19 42.86
CA ILE A 214 -37.48 38.90 42.19
C ILE A 214 -37.71 39.11 40.69
N ALA A 215 -38.61 40.06 40.33
CA ALA A 215 -38.90 40.40 38.95
C ALA A 215 -37.65 40.93 38.21
N THR A 216 -36.91 41.85 38.82
CA THR A 216 -35.72 42.46 38.22
C THR A 216 -34.61 41.44 37.95
N LEU A 217 -34.33 40.55 38.91
CA LEU A 217 -33.33 39.49 38.69
C LEU A 217 -33.83 38.48 37.64
N SER A 218 -35.12 38.18 37.64
CA SER A 218 -35.73 37.26 36.67
C SER A 218 -35.64 37.78 35.23
N GLU A 219 -35.90 39.07 35.02
CA GLU A 219 -35.73 39.71 33.71
C GLU A 219 -34.26 39.77 33.29
N LYS A 220 -33.35 40.09 34.21
CA LYS A 220 -31.90 40.12 33.97
C LYS A 220 -31.38 38.75 33.52
N ILE A 221 -31.78 37.66 34.18
CA ILE A 221 -31.37 36.29 33.82
C ILE A 221 -32.01 35.83 32.51
N LYS A 222 -33.27 36.19 32.23
CA LYS A 222 -33.93 35.90 30.93
C LYS A 222 -33.28 36.65 29.77
N ALA A 223 -32.91 37.91 29.96
CA ALA A 223 -32.27 38.73 28.94
C ALA A 223 -30.82 38.30 28.68
N TYR A 224 -30.13 37.80 29.70
CA TYR A 224 -28.71 37.41 29.61
C TYR A 224 -28.44 36.08 30.34
N PRO A 225 -28.79 34.92 29.76
CA PRO A 225 -28.59 33.60 30.39
C PRO A 225 -27.13 33.25 30.72
N SER A 226 -26.18 33.80 29.96
CA SER A 226 -24.73 33.63 30.20
C SER A 226 -24.25 34.17 31.54
N LEU A 227 -25.05 34.99 32.23
CA LEU A 227 -24.74 35.44 33.60
C LEU A 227 -24.63 34.26 34.58
N LEU A 228 -25.29 33.13 34.31
CA LEU A 228 -25.23 31.94 35.17
C LEU A 228 -23.85 31.31 35.26
N ASP A 229 -22.96 31.58 34.31
CA ASP A 229 -21.57 31.13 34.35
C ASP A 229 -20.68 32.03 35.22
N SER A 230 -21.19 33.17 35.69
CA SER A 230 -20.43 34.13 36.50
C SER A 230 -20.62 33.90 37.99
N ALA A 231 -19.52 33.88 38.76
CA ALA A 231 -19.58 33.78 40.22
C ALA A 231 -20.26 34.99 40.89
N SER A 232 -20.41 36.12 40.18
CA SER A 232 -21.05 37.32 40.71
C SER A 232 -22.56 37.16 40.89
N ILE A 233 -23.24 36.45 39.97
CA ILE A 233 -24.70 36.28 40.02
C ILE A 233 -25.14 35.36 41.16
N GLU A 234 -24.25 34.50 41.67
CA GLU A 234 -24.56 33.50 42.70
C GLU A 234 -25.13 34.15 43.97
N SER A 235 -24.53 35.26 44.40
CA SER A 235 -24.97 36.01 45.58
C SER A 235 -26.36 36.63 45.40
N GLU A 236 -26.67 37.13 44.20
CA GLU A 236 -27.97 37.70 43.84
C GLU A 236 -29.06 36.61 43.84
N VAL A 237 -28.75 35.44 43.25
CA VAL A 237 -29.66 34.28 43.23
C VAL A 237 -29.97 33.79 44.64
N ARG A 238 -28.95 33.63 45.50
CA ARG A 238 -29.15 33.21 46.91
C ARG A 238 -30.03 34.18 47.70
N SER A 239 -29.85 35.49 47.45
CA SER A 239 -30.67 36.53 48.07
C SER A 239 -32.14 36.44 47.65
N VAL A 240 -32.41 36.26 46.35
CA VAL A 240 -33.77 36.11 45.82
C VAL A 240 -34.46 34.83 46.31
N ILE A 241 -33.74 33.71 46.41
CA ILE A 241 -34.28 32.46 46.98
C ILE A 241 -34.69 32.68 48.45
N SER A 242 -33.84 33.36 49.23
CA SER A 242 -34.13 33.66 50.63
C SER A 242 -35.35 34.57 50.78
N LEU A 243 -35.47 35.57 49.90
CA LEU A 243 -36.61 36.49 49.87
C LEU A 243 -37.91 35.76 49.51
N ARG A 244 -37.90 34.89 48.48
CA ARG A 244 -39.05 34.06 48.10
C ARG A 244 -39.55 33.21 49.28
N ILE A 245 -38.63 32.57 50.01
CA ILE A 245 -38.99 31.76 51.19
C ILE A 245 -39.60 32.63 52.30
N ALA A 246 -39.07 33.84 52.51
CA ALA A 246 -39.59 34.75 53.52
C ALA A 246 -41.03 35.22 53.19
N LEU A 247 -41.30 35.52 51.91
CA LEU A 247 -42.64 35.91 51.44
C LEU A 247 -43.66 34.79 51.63
N ASP A 248 -43.30 33.54 51.30
CA ASP A 248 -44.16 32.38 51.54
C ASP A 248 -44.42 32.18 53.04
N LYS A 249 -43.39 32.32 53.89
CA LYS A 249 -43.55 32.24 55.36
C LYS A 249 -44.47 33.31 55.92
N GLU A 250 -44.38 34.53 55.43
CA GLU A 250 -45.23 35.63 55.90
C GLU A 250 -46.68 35.41 55.47
N SER A 251 -46.90 35.00 54.22
CA SER A 251 -48.23 34.67 53.71
C SER A 251 -48.89 33.55 54.52
N VAL A 252 -48.12 32.54 54.95
CA VAL A 252 -48.64 31.49 55.85
C VAL A 252 -49.08 32.05 57.20
N LYS A 253 -48.38 33.04 57.78
CA LYS A 253 -48.81 33.66 59.04
C LYS A 253 -50.08 34.47 58.88
N GLU A 254 -50.27 35.14 57.73
CA GLU A 254 -51.48 35.91 57.43
C GLU A 254 -52.71 35.00 57.21
N MET A 255 -52.48 33.72 56.89
CA MET A 255 -53.53 32.71 56.69
C MET A 255 -53.95 31.96 57.97
N VAL A 256 -53.23 32.14 59.08
CA VAL A 256 -53.48 31.50 60.40
C VAL A 256 -54.08 32.51 61.37
#